data_AF-A0A5S9MCE4-F1
#
_entry.id   AF-A0A5S9MCE4-F1
#
_cell.length_a   1.000
_cell.length_b   1.000
_cell.length_c   1.000
_cell.angle_alpha   90.00
_cell.angle_beta   90.00
_cell.angle_gamma   90.00
#
_symmetry.space_group_name_H-M   'P 1'
#
loop_
_entity.id
_entity.type
_entity.pdbx_description
1 polymer ?
#
loop_
_entity_poly.entity_id
_entity_poly.type
_entity_poly.pdbx_seq_one_letter_code
_entity_poly.pdbx_strand_id
1 'polypeptide(L)' 'MNKQQWTIILAFIFVLIVSVFAVINVRPVEVHYLFGTAEWPLILVIIGSVLMGGLIVAFAGIFQIVKLKRELKSIKS' A
#
# COMPACT_ATOMS: atom_id res chain seq x y z
N MET A 1 -3.26 -4.23 -29.23
CA MET A 1 -3.37 -3.64 -27.88
C MET A 1 -2.08 -3.92 -27.14
N ASN A 2 -1.37 -2.89 -26.69
CA ASN A 2 -0.01 -3.04 -26.17
C ASN A 2 -0.03 -3.60 -24.74
N LYS A 3 1.04 -4.28 -24.30
CA LYS A 3 1.12 -4.92 -22.96
C LYS A 3 0.74 -3.96 -21.82
N GLN A 4 1.14 -2.68 -21.91
CA GLN A 4 0.76 -1.64 -20.94
C GLN A 4 -0.74 -1.35 -20.88
N GLN A 5 -1.45 -1.32 -22.01
CA GLN A 5 -2.90 -1.11 -22.01
C GLN A 5 -3.62 -2.28 -21.34
N TRP A 6 -3.15 -3.52 -21.60
CA TRP A 6 -3.65 -4.71 -20.89
C TRP A 6 -3.40 -4.65 -19.39
N THR A 7 -2.22 -4.21 -18.95
CA THR A 7 -1.92 -4.02 -17.52
C THR A 7 -2.85 -3.00 -16.88
N ILE A 8 -3.13 -1.87 -17.54
CA ILE A 8 -4.04 -0.84 -17.03
C ILE A 8 -5.47 -1.38 -16.92
N ILE A 9 -5.96 -2.08 -17.95
CA ILE A 9 -7.30 -2.69 -17.93
C ILE A 9 -7.42 -3.70 -16.79
N LEU A 10 -6.43 -4.57 -16.61
CA LEU A 10 -6.41 -5.55 -15.51
C LEU A 10 -6.37 -4.87 -14.14
N ALA A 11 -5.63 -3.77 -14.00
CA ALA A 11 -5.61 -2.99 -12.76
C ALA A 11 -6.99 -2.38 -12.44
N PHE A 12 -7.69 -1.84 -13.44
CA PHE A 12 -9.05 -1.33 -13.24
C PHE A 12 -10.03 -2.44 -12.84
N ILE A 13 -9.98 -3.59 -13.50
CA ILE A 13 -10.80 -4.76 -13.14
C ILE A 13 -10.51 -5.17 -11.70
N PHE A 14 -9.25 -5.23 -11.30
CA PHE A 14 -8.84 -5.55 -9.93
C PHE A 14 -9.39 -4.55 -8.91
N VAL A 15 -9.28 -3.25 -9.17
CA VAL A 15 -9.84 -2.19 -8.32
C VAL A 15 -11.36 -2.32 -8.17
N LEU A 16 -12.08 -2.63 -9.26
CA LEU A 16 -13.52 -2.86 -9.22
C LEU A 16 -13.88 -4.05 -8.34
N ILE A 17 -13.16 -5.17 -8.49
CA ILE A 17 -13.35 -6.37 -7.65
C ILE A 17 -13.16 -6.02 -6.17
N VAL A 18 -12.06 -5.36 -5.82
CA VAL A 18 -11.76 -4.95 -4.43
C VAL A 18 -12.84 -4.01 -3.88
N SER A 19 -13.31 -3.06 -4.69
CA SER A 19 -14.36 -2.10 -4.31
C SER A 19 -15.70 -2.80 -4.02
N VAL A 20 -16.08 -3.78 -4.84
CA VAL A 20 -17.29 -4.59 -4.61
C VAL A 20 -17.16 -5.39 -3.30
N PHE A 21 -16.02 -6.05 -3.09
CA PHE A 21 -15.77 -6.78 -1.85
C PHE A 21 -15.82 -5.87 -0.62
N ALA A 22 -15.28 -4.65 -0.72
CA ALA A 22 -15.28 -3.67 0.36
C ALA A 22 -16.70 -3.21 0.72
N VAL A 23 -17.57 -2.98 -0.28
CA VAL A 23 -18.97 -2.59 -0.03
C VAL A 23 -19.78 -3.75 0.55
N ILE A 24 -19.66 -4.96 0.01
CA ILE A 24 -20.41 -6.14 0.48
C ILE A 24 -20.00 -6.51 1.92
N ASN A 25 -18.72 -6.36 2.25
CA ASN A 25 -18.19 -6.68 3.58
C ASN A 25 -18.06 -5.43 4.45
N VAL A 26 -18.77 -4.34 4.11
CA VAL A 26 -18.87 -3.16 4.97
C VAL A 26 -19.79 -3.53 6.15
N ARG A 27 -19.17 -4.18 7.14
CA ARG A 27 -19.78 -4.40 8.45
C ARG A 27 -18.99 -3.55 9.44
N PRO A 28 -19.65 -2.69 10.22
CA PRO A 28 -18.98 -2.02 11.32
C PRO A 28 -18.47 -3.10 12.28
N VAL A 29 -17.17 -3.10 12.52
CA VAL A 29 -16.51 -3.98 13.48
C VAL A 29 -15.86 -3.08 14.51
N GLU A 30 -16.01 -3.42 15.79
CA GLU A 30 -15.33 -2.72 16.86
C GLU A 30 -13.82 -2.99 16.75
N VAL A 31 -13.03 -1.93 16.61
CA VAL A 31 -11.58 -2.01 16.53
C VAL A 31 -10.99 -1.44 17.80
N HIS A 32 -10.26 -2.27 18.54
CA HIS A 32 -9.49 -1.86 19.71
C HIS A 32 -8.14 -1.29 19.26
N TYR A 33 -8.02 0.02 19.28
CA TYR A 33 -6.75 0.72 19.07
C TYR A 33 -5.96 0.78 20.38
N LEU A 34 -4.67 1.14 20.29
CA LEU A 34 -3.78 1.27 21.44
C LEU A 34 -4.31 2.27 22.50
N PHE A 35 -5.18 3.21 22.09
CA PHE A 35 -5.72 4.27 22.95
C PHE A 35 -7.24 4.49 22.79
N GLY A 36 -8.03 3.43 22.58
CA GLY A 36 -9.50 3.52 22.55
C GLY A 36 -10.16 2.53 21.61
N THR A 37 -11.49 2.54 21.55
CA THR A 37 -12.27 1.70 20.63
C THR A 37 -13.07 2.57 19.67
N ALA A 38 -13.18 2.14 18.42
CA ALA A 38 -14.04 2.79 17.44
C ALA A 38 -14.60 1.76 16.45
N GLU A 39 -15.83 1.99 15.98
CA GLU A 39 -16.48 1.13 15.00
C GLU A 39 -16.15 1.62 13.59
N TRP A 40 -15.31 0.87 12.89
CA TRP A 40 -14.95 1.15 11.50
C TRP A 40 -15.11 -0.14 10.67
N PRO A 41 -15.42 -0.02 9.37
CA PRO A 41 -15.33 -1.16 8.47
C PRO A 41 -13.91 -1.74 8.46
N LEU A 42 -13.76 -3.04 8.73
CA LEU A 42 -12.47 -3.71 8.86
C LEU A 42 -11.56 -3.51 7.62
N ILE A 43 -12.14 -3.40 6.43
CA ILE A 43 -11.39 -3.18 5.18
C ILE A 43 -10.60 -1.86 5.18
N LEU A 44 -11.10 -0.79 5.80
CA LEU A 44 -10.39 0.48 5.88
C LEU A 44 -9.13 0.35 6.72
N VAL A 45 -9.21 -0.42 7.81
CA VAL A 45 -8.06 -0.72 8.69
C VAL A 45 -7.02 -1.57 7.96
N ILE A 46 -7.46 -2.57 7.19
CA ILE A 46 -6.56 -3.42 6.37
C ILE A 46 -5.85 -2.57 5.32
N ILE A 47 -6.58 -1.76 4.55
CA ILE A 47 -6.00 -0.90 3.50
C ILE A 47 -5.00 0.07 4.13
N GLY A 48 -5.36 0.73 5.24
CA GLY A 48 -4.44 1.62 5.95
C GLY A 48 -3.18 0.91 6.43
N SER A 49 -3.31 -0.30 6.97
CA SER A 49 -2.19 -1.11 7.45
C SER A 49 -1.25 -1.53 6.31
N VAL A 50 -1.80 -1.99 5.19
CA VAL A 50 -1.04 -2.38 3.99
C VAL A 50 -0.33 -1.17 3.38
N LEU A 51 -1.01 -0.02 3.30
CA LEU A 51 -0.41 1.22 2.83
C LEU A 51 0.76 1.66 3.72
N MET A 52 0.61 1.61 5.05
CA MET A 52 1.69 1.93 5.97
C MET A 52 2.88 0.97 5.82
N GLY A 53 2.63 -0.33 5.69
CA GLY A 53 3.69 -1.30 5.41
C GLY A 53 4.43 -0.99 4.10
N GLY A 54 3.68 -0.69 3.03
CA GLY A 54 4.25 -0.30 1.74
C GLY A 54 5.09 0.98 1.82
N LEU A 55 4.63 1.99 2.55
CA LEU A 55 5.39 3.23 2.78
C LEU A 55 6.69 2.98 3.54
N ILE A 56 6.66 2.16 4.59
CA ILE A 56 7.87 1.79 5.35
C ILE A 56 8.90 1.14 4.43
N VAL A 57 8.49 0.16 3.63
CA VAL A 57 9.36 -0.54 2.67
C VAL A 57 9.91 0.44 1.62
N ALA A 58 9.06 1.32 1.07
CA ALA A 58 9.47 2.31 0.09
C ALA A 58 10.52 3.28 0.66
N PHE A 59 10.30 3.81 1.87
CA PHE A 59 11.26 4.71 2.52
C PHE A 59 12.59 4.01 2.85
N ALA A 60 12.54 2.78 3.36
CA ALA A 60 13.74 1.98 3.60
C ALA A 60 14.53 1.73 2.31
N GLY A 61 13.85 1.41 1.21
CA GLY A 61 14.46 1.23 -0.11
C GLY A 61 15.12 2.52 -0.63
N ILE A 62 14.44 3.67 -0.54
CA ILE A 62 15.00 4.97 -0.93
C ILE A 62 16.25 5.28 -0.11
N PHE A 63 16.21 5.06 1.21
CA PHE A 63 17.36 5.29 2.08
C PHE A 63 18.59 4.46 1.67
N GLN A 64 18.38 3.17 1.37
CA GLN A 64 19.44 2.29 0.88
C GLN A 64 20.01 2.79 -0.46
N ILE A 65 19.15 3.16 -1.42
CA ILE A 65 19.57 3.69 -2.72
C ILE A 65 20.40 4.97 -2.56
N VAL A 66 19.99 5.88 -1.67
CA VAL A 66 20.73 7.12 -1.41
C VAL A 66 22.10 6.83 -0.80
N LYS A 67 22.18 5.90 0.15
CA LYS A 67 23.45 5.47 0.76
C LYS A 67 24.40 4.89 -0.30
N LEU A 68 23.91 3.95 -1.12
CA LEU A 68 24.67 3.35 -2.23
C LEU A 68 25.19 4.40 -3.22
N LYS A 69 24.37 5.39 -3.58
CA LYS A 69 24.80 6.49 -4.46
C LYS A 69 25.92 7.33 -3.86
N ARG A 70 25.94 7.54 -2.54
CA ARG A 70 27.01 8.27 -1.85
C ARG A 70 28.32 7.49 -1.84
N GLU A 71 28.28 6.20 -1.54
CA GLU A 71 29.45 5.30 -1.57
C GLU A 71 30.05 5.19 -2.97
N LEU A 72 29.23 5.07 -4.01
CA LEU A 72 29.70 5.08 -5.40
C LEU A 72 30.40 6.40 -5.77
N LYS A 73 29.93 7.54 -5.25
CA LYS A 73 30.57 8.83 -5.49
C LYS A 73 31.94 8.93 -4.81
N SER A 74 32.12 8.34 -3.62
CA SER A 74 33.41 8.35 -2.92
C SER A 74 34.46 7.43 -3.56
N ILE A 75 34.04 6.34 -4.22
CA ILE A 75 34.97 5.40 -4.89
C ILE A 75 35.41 5.91 -6.26
N LYS A 76 34.61 6.77 -6.91
CA LYS A 76 34.88 7.32 -8.25
C LYS A 76 35.61 8.68 -8.23
N SER A 77 36.00 9.13 -7.03
CA SER A 77 36.89 10.28 -6.78
C SER A 77 38.31 9.80 -6.59
#